data_AF-A0A6N7L2T2-F1
#
_entry.id   AF-A0A6N7L2T2-F1
#
_cell.length_a   1.000
_cell.length_b   1.000
_cell.length_c   1.000
_cell.angle_alpha   90.00
_cell.angle_beta   90.00
_cell.angle_gamma   90.00
#
_symmetry.space_group_name_H-M   'P 1'
#
loop_
_entity.id
_entity.type
_entity.pdbx_description
1 polymer ?
#
loop_
_entity_poly.entity_id
_entity_poly.type
_entity_poly.pdbx_seq_one_letter_code
_entity_poly.pdbx_strand_id
1 'polypeptide(L)'
;MGFTTAANASPSAGYIGAGYTNNPHGVWCAQHNISYWFHTSGSDHHQPAEDGSFGPETKQAIKNFQEEMGLPQDGVLGPQTGNALMAHGDPAYTGSDMPYRAGGGTSTSYCYTYLPTTW
;
A
#
# COMPACT_ATOMS: atom_id res chain seq x y z
N MET A 1 22.64 21.21 -6.88
CA MET A 1 22.67 20.95 -5.42
C MET A 1 21.38 21.51 -4.85
N GLY A 2 20.52 20.67 -4.26
CA GLY A 2 19.27 21.15 -3.65
C GLY A 2 18.16 20.09 -3.55
N PHE A 3 18.46 18.87 -3.12
CA PHE A 3 17.41 17.97 -2.63
C PHE A 3 17.29 18.19 -1.12
N THR A 4 16.46 19.15 -0.73
CA THR A 4 16.16 19.39 0.68
C THR A 4 14.81 18.80 1.05
N THR A 5 14.90 17.90 2.03
CA THR A 5 14.04 17.76 3.21
C THR A 5 12.71 16.98 3.13
N ALA A 6 12.74 15.90 3.92
CA ALA A 6 11.67 15.35 4.76
C ALA A 6 10.48 14.67 4.07
N ALA A 7 10.64 13.36 3.87
CA ALA A 7 9.54 12.40 3.92
C ALA A 7 8.92 12.44 5.33
N ASN A 8 7.90 13.28 5.51
CA ASN A 8 6.91 13.12 6.56
C ASN A 8 5.65 12.62 5.85
N ALA A 9 5.36 11.33 5.99
CA ALA A 9 3.99 10.89 5.81
C ALA A 9 3.17 11.61 6.90
N SER A 10 2.31 12.53 6.50
CA SER A 10 1.29 13.15 7.34
C SER A 10 0.09 13.55 6.48
N PRO A 11 -1.09 13.61 7.12
CA PRO A 11 -2.34 13.03 6.65
C PRO A 11 -2.93 13.84 5.50
N SER A 12 -3.65 13.15 4.60
CA SER A 12 -4.34 13.66 3.40
C SER A 12 -3.48 13.64 2.11
N ALA A 13 -3.57 12.54 1.38
CA ALA A 13 -3.22 12.41 -0.05
C ALA A 13 -1.72 12.35 -0.44
N GLY A 14 -0.93 11.48 0.20
CA GLY A 14 0.34 11.03 -0.37
C GLY A 14 0.11 9.92 -1.40
N TYR A 15 -0.07 10.26 -2.68
CA TYR A 15 -0.06 9.25 -3.75
C TYR A 15 1.26 8.48 -3.74
N ILE A 16 1.21 7.15 -3.76
CA ILE A 16 2.41 6.30 -3.85
C ILE A 16 2.58 5.90 -5.31
N GLY A 17 3.66 6.36 -5.96
CA GLY A 17 3.81 6.23 -7.40
C GLY A 17 5.20 6.56 -7.93
N ALA A 18 5.43 6.27 -9.20
CA ALA A 18 6.65 6.69 -9.90
C ALA A 18 6.70 8.22 -10.00
N GLY A 19 7.77 8.84 -9.47
CA GLY A 19 7.92 10.30 -9.44
C GLY A 19 7.38 10.99 -8.18
N TYR A 20 6.85 10.23 -7.22
CA TYR A 20 6.40 10.75 -5.92
C TYR A 20 7.43 10.47 -4.82
N THR A 21 7.47 11.32 -3.79
CA THR A 21 8.25 11.04 -2.58
C THR A 21 7.55 9.96 -1.78
N ASN A 22 7.98 8.72 -1.98
CA ASN A 22 7.36 7.57 -1.34
C ASN A 22 8.01 7.31 0.03
N ASN A 23 7.18 6.98 1.03
CA ASN A 23 7.68 6.50 2.32
C ASN A 23 7.91 4.98 2.21
N PRO A 24 9.09 4.45 2.61
CA PRO A 24 9.35 3.01 2.54
C PRO A 24 8.30 2.16 3.27
N HIS A 25 7.73 2.65 4.37
CA HIS A 25 6.65 1.98 5.09
C HIS A 25 5.35 1.93 4.26
N GLY A 26 5.03 2.99 3.51
CA GLY A 26 3.86 3.04 2.63
C GLY A 26 4.01 2.18 1.41
N VAL A 27 5.20 2.18 0.79
CA VAL A 27 5.50 1.30 -0.34
C VAL A 27 5.47 -0.16 0.10
N TRP A 28 6.08 -0.48 1.25
CA TRP A 28 6.04 -1.84 1.79
C TRP A 28 4.60 -2.28 2.05
N CYS A 29 3.76 -1.41 2.62
CA CYS A 29 2.34 -1.69 2.80
C CYS A 29 1.61 -1.94 1.48
N ALA A 30 1.91 -1.18 0.43
CA ALA A 30 1.36 -1.43 -0.90
C ALA A 30 1.78 -2.80 -1.42
N GLN A 31 3.08 -3.09 -1.40
CA GLN A 31 3.66 -4.34 -1.89
C GLN A 31 3.07 -5.54 -1.15
N HIS A 32 3.09 -5.51 0.19
CA HIS A 32 2.61 -6.59 1.04
C HIS A 32 1.12 -6.89 0.85
N ASN A 33 0.28 -5.85 0.81
CA ASN A 33 -1.16 -6.05 0.65
C ASN A 33 -1.54 -6.51 -0.78
N ILE A 34 -0.80 -6.07 -1.80
CA ILE A 34 -0.99 -6.56 -3.17
C ILE A 34 -0.55 -8.02 -3.28
N SER A 35 0.61 -8.38 -2.71
CA SER A 35 1.09 -9.76 -2.65
C SER A 35 0.07 -10.66 -1.94
N TYR A 36 -0.45 -10.22 -0.78
CA TYR A 36 -1.50 -10.92 -0.06
C TYR A 36 -2.75 -11.14 -0.92
N TRP A 37 -3.22 -10.09 -1.60
CA TRP A 37 -4.37 -10.20 -2.49
C TRP A 37 -4.13 -11.23 -3.59
N PHE A 38 -3.03 -11.14 -4.34
CA PHE A 38 -2.73 -12.10 -5.42
C PHE A 38 -2.64 -13.55 -4.92
N HIS A 39 -2.11 -13.77 -3.72
CA HIS A 39 -2.08 -15.10 -3.10
C HIS A 39 -3.47 -15.63 -2.74
N THR A 40 -4.36 -14.77 -2.25
CA THR A 40 -5.68 -15.18 -1.75
C THR A 40 -6.76 -15.21 -2.83
N SER A 41 -6.66 -14.36 -3.86
CA SER A 41 -7.55 -14.33 -5.02
C SER A 41 -7.28 -15.48 -6.00
N GLY A 42 -6.10 -16.11 -5.93
CA GLY A 42 -5.65 -17.12 -6.88
C GLY A 42 -5.12 -16.52 -8.19
N SER A 43 -4.74 -15.24 -8.20
CA SER A 43 -4.19 -14.57 -9.38
C SER A 43 -2.77 -15.09 -9.72
N ASP A 44 -2.51 -15.35 -11.00
CA ASP A 44 -1.19 -15.73 -11.52
C ASP A 44 -0.31 -14.50 -11.83
N HIS A 45 -0.52 -13.40 -11.09
CA HIS A 45 0.24 -12.17 -11.29
C HIS A 45 1.58 -12.23 -10.55
N HIS A 46 2.60 -11.68 -11.19
CA HIS A 46 3.91 -11.52 -10.57
C HIS A 46 3.83 -10.62 -9.33
N GLN A 47 4.35 -11.11 -8.21
CA GLN A 47 4.36 -10.37 -6.95
C GLN A 47 5.48 -9.35 -6.91
N PRO A 48 5.23 -8.13 -6.39
CA PRO A 48 6.29 -7.17 -6.16
C PRO A 48 7.20 -7.63 -5.03
N ALA A 49 8.49 -7.30 -5.11
CA ALA A 49 9.38 -7.43 -3.95
C ALA A 49 8.89 -6.54 -2.80
N GLU A 50 8.85 -7.06 -1.57
CA GLU A 50 8.45 -6.33 -0.36
C GLU A 50 9.64 -5.59 0.26
N ASP A 51 10.27 -4.72 -0.53
CA ASP A 51 11.52 -4.01 -0.17
C ASP A 51 11.29 -2.55 0.27
N GLY A 52 10.03 -2.08 0.27
CA GLY A 52 9.68 -0.69 0.55
C GLY A 52 10.18 0.31 -0.50
N SER A 53 10.63 -0.16 -1.67
CA SER A 53 11.14 0.66 -2.76
C SER A 53 10.20 0.65 -3.95
N PHE A 54 9.79 1.83 -4.41
CA PHE A 54 8.85 1.91 -5.53
C PHE A 54 9.58 1.68 -6.85
N GLY A 55 9.62 0.42 -7.28
CA GLY A 55 10.21 0.00 -8.54
C GLY A 55 9.21 -0.20 -9.68
N PRO A 56 9.69 -0.55 -10.89
CA PRO A 56 8.82 -0.91 -12.02
C PRO A 56 7.93 -2.13 -11.72
N GLU A 57 8.43 -3.09 -10.93
CA GLU A 57 7.64 -4.26 -10.49
C GLU A 57 6.50 -3.84 -9.57
N THR A 58 6.76 -2.97 -8.58
CA THR A 58 5.71 -2.41 -7.71
C THR A 58 4.68 -1.65 -8.52
N LYS A 59 5.10 -0.85 -9.50
CA LYS A 59 4.18 -0.16 -10.41
C LYS A 59 3.29 -1.15 -11.18
N GLN A 60 3.87 -2.22 -11.72
CA GLN A 60 3.11 -3.23 -12.46
C GLN A 60 2.14 -3.98 -11.56
N ALA A 61 2.56 -4.34 -10.34
CA ALA A 61 1.71 -4.98 -9.35
C ALA A 61 0.51 -4.09 -8.98
N ILE A 62 0.73 -2.78 -8.79
CA ILE A 62 -0.36 -1.83 -8.55
C ILE A 62 -1.34 -1.79 -9.74
N LYS A 63 -0.84 -1.79 -10.98
CA LYS A 63 -1.71 -1.81 -12.16
C LYS A 63 -2.56 -3.07 -12.25
N ASN A 64 -1.97 -4.24 -11.97
CA ASN A 64 -2.68 -5.52 -11.97
C ASN A 64 -3.73 -5.55 -10.86
N PHE A 65 -3.40 -5.06 -9.66
CA PHE A 65 -4.37 -4.93 -8.58
C PHE A 65 -5.51 -3.98 -8.96
N GLN A 66 -5.19 -2.83 -9.54
CA GLN A 66 -6.20 -1.89 -10.04
C GLN A 66 -7.11 -2.54 -11.09
N GLU A 67 -6.58 -3.39 -11.96
CA GLU A 67 -7.35 -4.17 -12.94
C GLU A 67 -8.40 -5.05 -12.26
N GLU A 68 -7.96 -5.88 -11.31
CA GLU A 68 -8.84 -6.82 -10.60
C GLU A 68 -9.92 -6.09 -9.79
N MET A 69 -9.60 -4.91 -9.28
CA MET A 69 -10.52 -4.06 -8.53
C MET A 69 -11.41 -3.17 -9.42
N GLY A 70 -11.24 -3.20 -10.75
CA GLY A 70 -11.99 -2.35 -11.68
C GLY A 70 -11.68 -0.85 -11.54
N LEU A 71 -10.48 -0.52 -11.09
CA LEU A 71 -9.97 0.85 -10.91
C LEU A 71 -9.14 1.30 -12.12
N PRO A 72 -8.90 2.63 -12.28
CA PRO A 72 -7.97 3.12 -13.29
C PRO A 72 -6.56 2.51 -13.12
N GLN A 73 -6.05 1.83 -14.16
CA GLN A 73 -4.73 1.17 -14.16
C GLN A 73 -3.58 2.17 -14.39
N ASP A 74 -3.52 3.25 -13.62
CA ASP A 74 -2.48 4.28 -13.75
C ASP A 74 -1.14 3.85 -13.12
N GLY A 75 -1.14 2.80 -12.29
CA GLY A 75 0.03 2.34 -11.54
C GLY A 75 0.44 3.30 -10.42
N VAL A 76 -0.49 4.14 -9.97
CA VAL A 76 -0.33 5.05 -8.85
C VAL A 76 -1.32 4.65 -7.77
N LEU A 77 -0.81 4.35 -6.59
CA LEU A 77 -1.66 4.05 -5.45
C LEU A 77 -2.15 5.37 -4.85
N GLY A 78 -3.32 5.79 -5.33
CA GLY A 78 -4.09 6.89 -4.79
C GLY A 78 -5.12 6.43 -3.75
N PRO A 79 -5.96 7.35 -3.25
CA PRO A 79 -6.89 7.06 -2.16
C PRO A 79 -7.90 5.93 -2.46
N GLN A 80 -8.35 5.81 -3.71
CA GLN A 80 -9.25 4.71 -4.11
C GLN A 80 -8.54 3.35 -4.06
N THR A 81 -7.31 3.28 -4.56
CA THR A 81 -6.49 2.06 -4.52
C THR A 81 -6.11 1.70 -3.09
N GLY A 82 -5.78 2.69 -2.24
CA GLY A 82 -5.50 2.44 -0.84
C GLY A 82 -6.72 1.94 -0.07
N ASN A 83 -7.92 2.48 -0.33
CA ASN A 83 -9.16 1.94 0.27
C ASN A 83 -9.42 0.48 -0.15
N ALA A 84 -9.20 0.15 -1.42
CA ALA A 84 -9.30 -1.21 -1.92
C ALA A 84 -8.29 -2.15 -1.23
N LEU A 85 -7.03 -1.71 -1.08
CA LEU A 85 -6.01 -2.48 -0.36
C LEU A 85 -6.36 -2.68 1.12
N MET A 86 -6.95 -1.68 1.77
CA MET A 86 -7.38 -1.84 3.16
C MET A 86 -8.51 -2.87 3.32
N ALA A 87 -9.42 -2.94 2.35
CA ALA A 87 -10.55 -3.87 2.38
C ALA A 87 -10.19 -5.31 1.98
N HIS A 88 -9.16 -5.49 1.15
CA HIS A 88 -8.82 -6.79 0.54
C HIS A 88 -7.40 -7.30 0.86
N GLY A 89 -6.59 -6.47 1.52
CA GLY A 89 -5.22 -6.80 1.92
C GLY A 89 -5.15 -7.67 3.17
N ASP A 90 -3.95 -7.80 3.73
CA ASP A 90 -3.72 -8.64 4.90
C ASP A 90 -4.39 -8.02 6.15
N PRO A 91 -5.40 -8.68 6.75
CA PRO A 91 -6.10 -8.17 7.92
C PRO A 91 -5.19 -7.95 9.15
N ALA A 92 -4.00 -8.56 9.20
CA ALA A 92 -3.01 -8.28 10.24
C ALA A 92 -2.39 -6.88 10.12
N TYR A 93 -2.35 -6.30 8.91
CA TYR A 93 -1.72 -5.01 8.63
C TYR A 93 -2.70 -3.92 8.18
N THR A 94 -3.90 -4.28 7.71
CA THR A 94 -4.99 -3.36 7.34
C THR A 94 -6.08 -3.27 8.41
N GLY A 95 -6.18 -4.26 9.30
CA GLY A 95 -6.99 -4.21 10.52
C GLY A 95 -8.49 -4.39 10.30
N SER A 96 -9.00 -5.51 10.82
CA SER A 96 -10.32 -5.52 11.48
C SER A 96 -10.46 -6.57 12.59
N ASP A 97 -9.68 -7.67 12.63
CA ASP A 97 -10.00 -8.78 13.55
C ASP A 97 -8.80 -9.50 14.21
N MET A 98 -7.66 -8.84 14.38
CA MET A 98 -6.51 -9.45 15.08
C MET A 98 -6.02 -8.59 16.24
N PRO A 99 -5.90 -9.11 17.48
CA PRO A 99 -5.03 -8.51 18.46
C PRO A 99 -3.59 -8.68 17.96
N TYR A 100 -3.03 -7.60 17.43
CA TYR A 100 -1.60 -7.49 17.22
C TYR A 100 -0.89 -7.87 18.51
N ARG A 101 -0.15 -8.97 18.51
CA ARG A 101 0.64 -9.44 19.66
C ARG A 101 1.97 -8.71 19.75
N ALA A 102 1.99 -7.41 19.47
CA ALA A 102 2.98 -6.51 20.02
C ALA A 102 2.25 -5.44 20.82
N GLY A 103 2.68 -5.29 22.06
CA GLY A 103 1.88 -4.71 23.13
C GLY A 103 1.48 -3.27 22.88
N GLY A 104 0.22 -2.98 23.22
CA GLY A 104 -0.19 -1.71 23.80
C GLY A 104 -0.75 -0.67 22.83
N GLY A 105 -2.08 -0.60 22.77
CA GLY A 105 -2.81 0.67 22.70
C GLY A 105 -3.33 1.10 21.32
N THR A 106 -4.66 1.20 21.21
CA THR A 106 -5.46 1.92 20.20
C THR A 106 -5.11 1.61 18.74
N SER A 107 -5.59 0.46 18.26
CA SER A 107 -5.27 -0.20 16.99
C SER A 107 -5.67 0.57 15.72
N THR A 108 -4.91 1.61 15.35
CA THR A 108 -4.79 1.96 13.94
C THR A 108 -3.79 0.96 13.34
N SER A 109 -4.25 0.16 12.38
CA SER A 109 -3.43 -0.88 11.74
C SER A 109 -2.21 -0.26 11.07
N TYR A 110 -1.05 -0.94 11.09
CA TYR A 110 0.23 -0.32 10.67
C TYR A 110 0.14 0.33 9.28
N CYS A 111 -0.54 -0.32 8.31
CA CYS A 111 -0.70 0.23 6.97
C CYS A 111 -1.74 1.34 6.85
N TYR A 112 -2.65 1.48 7.83
CA TYR A 112 -3.61 2.59 7.87
C TYR A 112 -2.91 3.96 7.88
N THR A 113 -1.81 4.07 8.63
CA THR A 113 -1.08 5.33 8.78
C THR A 113 -0.25 5.69 7.54
N TYR A 114 0.04 4.73 6.67
CA TYR A 114 0.95 4.91 5.53
C TYR A 114 0.30 4.80 4.16
N LEU A 115 -0.87 4.15 4.04
CA LEU A 115 -1.61 4.08 2.79
C LEU A 115 -2.49 5.33 2.60
N PRO A 116 -2.50 5.95 1.41
CA PRO A 116 -3.44 7.02 1.11
C PRO A 116 -4.84 6.42 1.07
N THR A 117 -5.68 6.85 2.00
CA THR A 117 -7.08 6.47 2.11
C THR A 117 -7.92 7.73 2.34
N THR A 118 -9.24 7.65 2.18
CA THR A 118 -10.15 8.82 2.25
C THR A 118 -11.04 8.87 3.50
N TRP A 119 -10.74 8.09 4.55
CA TRP A 119 -11.63 7.95 5.71
C TRP A 119 -11.42 9.03 6.77
#